data_AF-A0A1I1FFA6-F1
#
_entry.id   AF-A0A1I1FFA6-F1
#
_cell.length_a   1.000
_cell.length_b   1.000
_cell.length_c   1.000
_cell.angle_alpha   90.00
_cell.angle_beta   90.00
_cell.angle_gamma   90.00
#
_symmetry.space_group_name_H-M   'P 1'
#
loop_
_entity.id
_entity.type
_entity.pdbx_description
1 polymer ?
#
loop_
_entity_poly.entity_id
_entity_poly.type
_entity_poly.pdbx_seq_one_letter_code
_entity_poly.pdbx_strand_id
1 'polypeptide(L)'
;MEEVMIEFYKGKDEQDFLDRWQEEHDALSEDQIDELYADIADAIDEAVKKGEHELGESYTYKGVPVGRSDFNAFYSLYLFEATKD
;
A
#
# COMPACT_ATOMS: atom_id res chain seq x y z
N MET A 1 -17.77 9.56 1.34
CA MET A 1 -16.32 9.76 1.37
C MET A 1 -15.81 9.16 0.08
N GLU A 2 -14.93 9.82 -0.65
CA GLU A 2 -14.29 9.16 -1.79
C GLU A 2 -13.48 8.00 -1.23
N GLU A 3 -13.86 6.78 -1.62
CA GLU A 3 -13.12 5.58 -1.24
C GLU A 3 -11.79 5.62 -1.97
N VAL A 4 -10.71 5.80 -1.22
CA VAL A 4 -9.36 5.67 -1.76
C VAL A 4 -9.02 4.19 -1.83
N MET A 5 -8.35 3.79 -2.91
CA MET A 5 -7.91 2.41 -3.10
C MET A 5 -6.40 2.36 -3.22
N ILE A 6 -5.82 1.16 -3.13
CA ILE A 6 -4.44 0.92 -3.50
C ILE A 6 -4.33 0.00 -4.70
N GLU A 7 -3.26 0.15 -5.47
CA GLU A 7 -2.86 -0.77 -6.52
C GLU A 7 -1.34 -0.80 -6.65
N PHE A 8 -0.79 -1.91 -7.16
CA PHE A 8 0.64 -2.05 -7.43
C PHE A 8 0.91 -1.85 -8.92
N TYR A 9 1.99 -1.13 -9.26
CA TYR A 9 2.38 -0.89 -10.66
C TYR A 9 2.62 -2.18 -11.44
N LYS A 10 3.04 -3.25 -10.76
CA LYS A 10 3.28 -4.57 -11.33
C LYS A 10 2.75 -5.62 -10.38
N GLY A 11 2.14 -6.68 -10.92
CA GLY A 11 1.73 -7.84 -10.12
C GLY A 11 2.89 -8.54 -9.41
N LYS A 12 4.15 -8.36 -9.87
CA LYS A 12 5.33 -8.81 -9.12
C LYS A 12 5.52 -8.02 -7.82
N ASP A 13 5.32 -6.71 -7.85
CA ASP A 13 5.53 -5.85 -6.69
C ASP A 13 4.47 -6.14 -5.60
N GLU A 14 3.24 -6.46 -6.04
CA GLU A 14 2.18 -6.97 -5.18
C GLU A 14 2.56 -8.30 -4.53
N GLN A 15 3.02 -9.27 -5.32
CA GLN A 15 3.43 -10.58 -4.81
C GLN A 15 4.60 -10.45 -3.83
N ASP A 16 5.62 -9.66 -4.18
CA ASP A 16 6.77 -9.39 -3.30
C ASP A 16 6.31 -8.72 -1.98
N PHE A 17 5.27 -7.87 -2.00
CA PHE A 17 4.68 -7.31 -0.78
C PHE A 17 3.95 -8.38 0.06
N LEU A 18 3.09 -9.18 -0.54
CA LEU A 18 2.34 -10.22 0.17
C LEU A 18 3.27 -11.30 0.76
N ASP A 19 4.35 -11.65 0.06
CA ASP A 19 5.37 -12.57 0.55
C ASP A 19 6.04 -12.00 1.81
N ARG A 20 6.48 -10.73 1.77
CA ARG A 20 7.06 -10.04 2.95
C ARG A 20 6.06 -9.91 4.10
N TRP A 21 4.79 -9.66 3.77
CA TRP A 21 3.73 -9.59 4.76
C TRP A 21 3.57 -10.93 5.48
N GLN A 22 3.56 -12.03 4.75
CA GLN A 22 3.45 -13.38 5.31
C GLN A 22 4.71 -13.83 6.07
N GLU A 23 5.88 -13.23 5.83
CA GLU A 23 7.08 -13.49 6.63
C GLU A 23 6.98 -12.85 8.03
N GLU A 24 6.41 -11.65 8.12
CA GLU A 24 6.29 -10.89 9.38
C GLU A 24 4.95 -11.13 10.12
N HIS A 25 3.93 -11.59 9.39
CA HIS A 25 2.55 -11.82 9.86
C HIS A 25 2.01 -13.18 9.39
N ASP A 26 0.77 -13.52 9.76
CA ASP A 26 0.12 -14.73 9.28
C ASP A 26 -0.30 -14.63 7.79
N ALA A 27 -0.43 -15.79 7.15
CA ALA A 27 -0.97 -15.88 5.80
C ALA A 27 -2.41 -15.36 5.74
N LEU A 28 -2.73 -14.59 4.70
CA LEU A 28 -4.04 -13.99 4.49
C LEU A 28 -4.86 -14.81 3.49
N SER A 29 -6.17 -14.92 3.73
CA SER A 29 -7.13 -15.33 2.69
C SER A 29 -7.41 -14.18 1.72
N GLU A 30 -8.04 -14.47 0.58
CA GLU A 30 -8.43 -13.44 -0.41
C GLU A 30 -9.26 -12.32 0.23
N ASP A 31 -10.27 -12.64 1.05
CA ASP A 31 -11.06 -11.63 1.76
C ASP A 31 -10.20 -10.74 2.69
N GLN A 32 -9.18 -11.31 3.32
CA GLN A 32 -8.29 -10.55 4.22
C GLN A 32 -7.28 -9.69 3.47
N ILE A 33 -6.95 -10.06 2.22
CA ILE A 33 -6.11 -9.24 1.33
C ILE A 33 -6.88 -7.98 0.93
N ASP A 34 -8.16 -8.12 0.57
CA ASP A 34 -9.03 -6.97 0.27
C ASP A 34 -9.16 -6.03 1.48
N GLU A 35 -9.36 -6.59 2.69
CA GLU A 35 -9.36 -5.82 3.93
C GLU A 35 -8.02 -5.13 4.18
N LEU A 36 -6.89 -5.83 3.97
CA LEU A 36 -5.55 -5.25 4.11
C LEU A 36 -5.36 -4.07 3.16
N TYR A 37 -5.83 -4.17 1.92
CA TYR A 37 -5.68 -3.12 0.92
C TYR A 37 -6.50 -1.89 1.26
N ALA A 38 -7.74 -2.07 1.74
CA ALA A 38 -8.56 -0.98 2.25
C ALA A 38 -7.90 -0.29 3.47
N ASP A 39 -7.40 -1.09 4.40
CA ASP A 39 -6.66 -0.64 5.59
C ASP A 39 -5.43 0.22 5.21
N ILE A 40 -4.65 -0.22 4.23
CA ILE A 40 -3.47 0.52 3.74
C ILE A 40 -3.92 1.82 3.06
N ALA A 41 -4.98 1.78 2.24
CA ALA A 41 -5.49 2.97 1.54
C ALA A 41 -5.87 4.07 2.52
N ASP A 42 -6.64 3.72 3.56
CA ASP A 42 -7.06 4.65 4.61
C ASP A 42 -5.84 5.17 5.39
N ALA A 43 -4.91 4.27 5.76
CA ALA A 43 -3.74 4.63 6.55
C ALA A 43 -2.78 5.57 5.81
N ILE A 44 -2.50 5.32 4.53
CA ILE A 44 -1.63 6.22 3.74
C ILE A 44 -2.31 7.55 3.47
N ASP A 45 -3.61 7.54 3.19
CA ASP A 45 -4.37 8.77 2.95
C ASP A 45 -4.43 9.67 4.17
N GLU A 46 -4.67 9.09 5.35
CA GLU A 46 -4.56 9.81 6.61
C GLU A 46 -3.14 10.35 6.84
N ALA A 47 -2.10 9.56 6.58
CA ALA A 47 -0.71 9.97 6.77
C ALA A 47 -0.32 11.13 5.85
N VAL A 48 -0.72 11.08 4.57
CA VAL A 48 -0.48 12.16 3.60
C VAL A 48 -1.23 13.42 4.01
N LYS A 49 -2.51 13.30 4.42
CA LYS A 49 -3.32 14.44 4.88
C LYS A 49 -2.77 15.10 6.15
N LYS A 50 -2.15 14.32 7.04
CA LYS A 50 -1.49 14.80 8.26
C LYS A 50 -0.06 15.32 8.00
N GLY A 51 0.50 15.08 6.81
CA GLY A 51 1.89 15.41 6.48
C GLY A 51 2.91 14.48 7.16
N GLU A 52 2.48 13.28 7.59
CA GLU A 52 3.33 12.23 8.17
C GLU A 52 3.99 11.36 7.09
N HIS A 53 3.47 11.41 5.86
CA HIS A 53 4.02 10.73 4.69
C HIS A 53 4.03 11.65 3.46
N GLU A 54 5.10 11.61 2.67
CA GLU A 54 5.23 12.36 1.41
C GLU A 54 5.13 11.41 0.20
N LEU A 55 4.31 11.79 -0.79
CA LEU A 55 4.21 11.05 -2.04
C LEU A 55 5.57 11.02 -2.77
N GLY A 56 5.92 9.87 -3.32
CA GLY A 56 7.22 9.61 -3.92
C GLY A 56 8.22 8.95 -2.96
N GLU A 57 7.94 8.87 -1.66
CA GLU A 57 8.75 8.14 -0.68
C GLU A 57 8.26 6.71 -0.45
N SER A 58 9.12 5.89 0.17
CA SER A 58 8.79 4.53 0.59
C SER A 58 7.81 4.54 1.76
N TYR A 59 6.65 3.93 1.58
CA TYR A 59 5.66 3.75 2.63
C TYR A 59 5.81 2.41 3.33
N THR A 60 5.62 2.40 4.64
CA THR A 60 5.66 1.20 5.48
C THR A 60 4.36 1.09 6.24
N TYR A 61 3.68 -0.06 6.14
CA TYR A 61 2.44 -0.33 6.85
C TYR A 61 2.67 -1.44 7.87
N LYS A 62 2.35 -1.17 9.14
CA LYS A 62 2.52 -2.11 10.28
C LYS A 62 3.93 -2.74 10.38
N GLY A 63 4.96 -2.05 9.88
CA GLY A 63 6.35 -2.53 9.89
C GLY A 63 6.78 -3.23 8.59
N VAL A 64 5.86 -3.50 7.67
CA VAL A 64 6.14 -4.10 6.37
C VAL A 64 6.24 -3.01 5.30
N PRO A 65 7.36 -2.91 4.57
CA PRO A 65 7.49 -1.93 3.49
C PRO A 65 6.52 -2.27 2.35
N VAL A 66 5.58 -1.38 2.05
CA VAL A 66 4.61 -1.58 0.96
C VAL A 66 5.29 -1.29 -0.37
N GLY A 67 5.97 -0.14 -0.46
CA GLY A 67 6.68 0.31 -1.64
C GLY A 67 6.75 1.83 -1.71
N ARG A 68 7.35 2.36 -2.78
CA ARG A 68 7.28 3.78 -3.07
C ARG A 68 5.86 4.14 -3.49
N SER A 69 5.26 5.09 -2.80
CA SER A 69 3.88 5.52 -3.04
C SER A 69 3.81 6.62 -4.10
N ASP A 70 2.81 6.57 -4.95
CA ASP A 70 2.34 7.66 -5.81
C ASP A 70 0.82 7.79 -5.67
N PHE A 71 0.23 8.88 -6.12
CA PHE A 71 -1.22 9.09 -6.04
C PHE A 71 -1.82 9.55 -7.36
N ASN A 72 -2.79 8.80 -7.85
CA ASN A 72 -3.59 9.16 -9.01
C ASN A 72 -4.88 9.85 -8.56
N ALA A 73 -4.87 11.18 -8.58
CA ALA A 73 -6.01 12.00 -8.18
C ALA A 73 -7.27 11.84 -9.07
N PHE A 74 -7.14 11.33 -10.30
CA PHE A 74 -8.31 11.12 -11.18
C PHE A 74 -9.10 9.88 -10.78
N TYR A 75 -8.41 8.84 -10.30
CA TYR A 75 -9.03 7.57 -9.85
C TYR A 75 -9.07 7.43 -8.32
N SER A 76 -8.59 8.43 -7.57
CA SER A 76 -8.41 8.37 -6.12
C SER A 76 -7.70 7.09 -5.67
N LEU A 77 -6.57 6.81 -6.34
CA LEU A 77 -5.84 5.54 -6.25
C LEU A 77 -4.39 5.78 -5.83
N TYR A 78 -3.96 5.16 -4.74
CA TYR A 78 -2.55 5.11 -4.35
C TYR A 78 -1.86 3.97 -5.10
N LEU A 79 -0.76 4.31 -5.77
CA LEU A 79 0.02 3.37 -6.56
C LEU A 79 1.33 3.06 -5.83
N PHE A 80 1.65 1.77 -5.70
CA PHE A 80 2.90 1.33 -5.10
C PHE A 80 3.81 0.68 -6.13
N GLU A 81 5.08 1.09 -6.13
CA GLU A 81 6.15 0.38 -6.85
C GLU A 81 7.18 -0.16 -5.87
N ALA A 82 7.71 -1.35 -6.16
CA ALA A 82 8.85 -1.86 -5.41
C ALA A 82 10.04 -0.91 -5.62
N THR A 83 10.62 -0.44 -4.52
CA THR A 83 11.90 0.26 -4.59
C THR A 83 12.95 -0.73 -5.04
N LYS A 84 13.54 -0.48 -6.22
CA LYS A 84 14.76 -1.17 -6.63
C LYS A 84 15.85 -0.82 -5.62
N ASP A 85 16.17 -1.76 -4.74
CA ASP A 85 17.47 -1.83 -4.09
C ASP A 85 18.59 -1.91 -5.14
#